data_AF-A0A7V9LI24-F1
#
_entry.id   AF-A0A7V9LI24-F1
#
_cell.length_a   1.000
_cell.length_b   1.000
_cell.length_c   1.000
_cell.angle_alpha   90.00
_cell.angle_beta   90.00
_cell.angle_gamma   90.00
#
_symmetry.space_group_name_H-M   'P 1'
#
loop_
_entity.id
_entity.type
_entity.pdbx_description
1 polymer ?
#
loop_
_entity_poly.entity_id
_entity_poly.type
_entity_poly.pdbx_seq_one_letter_code
_entity_poly.pdbx_strand_id
1 'polypeptide(L)'
;LIEPINPRDIPGYFLNTQADAHAIVEEVGEPNLKVQMDFYHAQIVEGDLATKFKRYFDNIGHVQIAGVPNRQEPDEGEVNYRHLLQLLDAMNYTGWVGCEYRPRRTTEEGLGWMQRLTGTAVQ
;
A
#
# COMPACT_ATOMS: atom_id res chain seq x y z
N LEU A 1 -11.27 3.40 8.94
CA LEU A 1 -10.38 2.44 8.26
C LEU A 1 -9.78 1.52 9.32
N ILE A 2 -9.49 0.28 8.98
CA ILE A 2 -8.61 -0.60 9.76
C ILE A 2 -7.42 -1.03 8.90
N GLU A 3 -6.28 -1.28 9.51
CA GLU A 3 -5.01 -1.50 8.81
C GLU A 3 -4.30 -2.75 9.35
N PRO A 4 -4.01 -3.74 8.50
CA PRO A 4 -3.06 -4.81 8.81
C PRO A 4 -1.63 -4.29 8.90
N ILE A 5 -0.97 -4.52 10.04
CA ILE A 5 0.42 -4.13 10.26
C ILE A 5 1.30 -5.36 10.37
N ASN A 6 2.46 -5.33 9.72
CA ASN A 6 3.41 -6.44 9.77
C ASN A 6 4.00 -6.60 11.20
N PRO A 7 4.20 -7.83 11.69
CA PRO A 7 4.70 -8.10 13.03
C PRO A 7 6.20 -7.83 13.20
N ARG A 8 6.95 -7.60 12.11
CA ARG A 8 8.37 -7.22 12.16
C ARG A 8 8.51 -5.79 12.65
N ASP A 9 7.64 -4.89 12.22
CA ASP A 9 7.65 -3.47 12.60
C ASP A 9 6.88 -3.23 13.90
N ILE A 10 5.75 -3.93 14.13
CA ILE A 10 4.98 -3.84 15.38
C ILE A 10 4.67 -5.25 15.92
N PRO A 11 5.60 -5.86 16.67
CA PRO A 11 5.39 -7.16 17.29
C PRO A 11 4.18 -7.15 18.24
N GLY A 12 3.32 -8.18 18.15
CA GLY A 12 2.13 -8.32 19.00
C GLY A 12 0.93 -7.46 18.59
N TYR A 13 0.99 -6.79 17.43
CA TYR A 13 -0.16 -6.07 16.91
C TYR A 13 -1.31 -7.03 16.54
N PHE A 14 -2.55 -6.58 16.78
CA PHE A 14 -3.75 -7.43 16.69
C PHE A 14 -4.08 -7.92 15.28
N LEU A 15 -3.86 -7.08 14.26
CA LEU A 15 -4.32 -7.31 12.90
C LEU A 15 -3.13 -7.29 11.93
N ASN A 16 -2.82 -8.43 11.30
CA ASN A 16 -1.59 -8.56 10.49
C ASN A 16 -1.81 -8.92 9.02
N THR A 17 -2.96 -9.49 8.65
CA THR A 17 -3.23 -9.94 7.27
C THR A 17 -4.38 -9.17 6.64
N GLN A 18 -4.33 -9.01 5.31
CA GLN A 18 -5.44 -8.49 4.51
C GLN A 18 -6.66 -9.41 4.62
N ALA A 19 -6.44 -10.73 4.65
CA ALA A 19 -7.52 -11.69 4.81
C ALA A 19 -8.33 -11.45 6.09
N ASP A 20 -7.66 -11.28 7.24
CA ASP A 20 -8.33 -11.04 8.53
C ASP A 20 -9.01 -9.67 8.55
N ALA A 21 -8.38 -8.62 8.00
CA ALA A 21 -8.99 -7.30 7.96
C ALA A 21 -10.26 -7.27 7.12
N HIS A 22 -10.24 -7.90 5.95
CA HIS A 22 -11.43 -7.97 5.10
C HIS A 22 -12.53 -8.84 5.72
N ALA A 23 -12.18 -9.91 6.45
CA ALA A 23 -13.15 -10.69 7.23
C ALA A 23 -13.80 -9.85 8.34
N ILE A 24 -13.03 -9.03 9.06
CA ILE A 24 -13.56 -8.12 10.09
C ILE A 24 -14.49 -7.07 9.48
N VAL A 25 -14.11 -6.47 8.34
CA VAL A 25 -14.98 -5.49 7.65
C VAL A 25 -16.30 -6.14 7.22
N GLU A 26 -16.24 -7.36 6.69
CA GLU A 26 -17.43 -8.13 6.31
C GLU A 26 -18.32 -8.46 7.51
N GLU A 27 -17.73 -8.91 8.63
CA GLU A 27 -18.47 -9.24 9.87
C GLU A 27 -19.13 -8.01 10.49
N VAL A 28 -18.45 -6.86 10.50
CA VAL A 28 -19.01 -5.61 11.02
C VAL A 28 -20.13 -5.09 10.14
N GLY A 29 -20.02 -5.23 8.81
CA GLY A 29 -21.10 -4.92 7.86
C GLY A 29 -21.45 -3.44 7.72
N GLU A 30 -20.62 -2.52 8.24
CA GLU A 30 -20.88 -1.08 8.18
C GLU A 30 -20.32 -0.46 6.89
N PRO A 31 -21.12 0.30 6.12
CA PRO A 31 -20.71 0.82 4.81
C PRO A 31 -19.58 1.86 4.89
N ASN A 32 -19.37 2.49 6.05
CA ASN A 32 -18.32 3.47 6.29
C ASN A 32 -17.02 2.85 6.84
N LEU A 33 -16.97 1.53 7.05
CA LEU A 33 -15.77 0.81 7.46
C LEU A 33 -15.13 0.13 6.23
N LYS A 34 -13.83 0.40 6.01
CA LYS A 34 -13.04 -0.10 4.89
C LYS A 34 -11.62 -0.45 5.36
N VAL A 35 -10.88 -1.21 4.56
CA VAL A 35 -9.48 -1.57 4.83
C VAL A 35 -8.52 -0.54 4.23
N GLN A 36 -7.49 -0.19 4.99
CA GLN A 36 -6.30 0.49 4.50
C GLN A 36 -5.30 -0.57 4.05
N MET A 37 -5.03 -0.64 2.74
CA MET A 37 -4.08 -1.59 2.17
C MET A 37 -2.72 -0.92 2.00
N ASP A 38 -1.88 -1.00 3.03
CA ASP A 38 -0.47 -0.69 2.88
C ASP A 38 0.27 -1.85 2.19
N PHE A 39 0.78 -1.58 0.98
CA PHE A 39 1.55 -2.56 0.21
C PHE A 39 2.86 -2.96 0.87
N TYR A 40 3.47 -2.10 1.70
CA TYR A 40 4.66 -2.46 2.47
C TYR A 40 4.32 -3.54 3.50
N HIS A 41 3.29 -3.34 4.32
CA HIS A 41 2.84 -4.32 5.30
C HIS A 41 2.36 -5.63 4.63
N ALA A 42 1.55 -5.52 3.58
CA ALA A 42 1.04 -6.68 2.84
C ALA A 42 2.16 -7.50 2.18
N GLN A 43 3.21 -6.86 1.63
CA GLN A 43 4.32 -7.58 1.00
C GLN A 43 5.09 -8.42 2.01
N ILE A 44 5.35 -7.86 3.21
CA ILE A 44 6.14 -8.54 4.24
C ILE A 44 5.42 -9.76 4.80
N VAL A 45 4.09 -9.68 4.94
CA VAL A 45 3.31 -10.74 5.56
C VAL A 45 2.82 -11.78 4.55
N GLU A 46 2.39 -11.34 3.36
CA GLU A 46 1.61 -12.21 2.47
C GLU A 46 2.05 -12.20 1.00
N GLY A 47 2.70 -11.13 0.53
CA GLY A 47 3.03 -10.97 -0.89
C GLY A 47 1.80 -10.92 -1.80
N ASP A 48 1.97 -11.33 -3.06
CA ASP A 48 0.88 -11.47 -4.05
C ASP A 48 -0.02 -10.21 -4.20
N LEU A 49 0.63 -9.04 -4.12
CA LEU A 49 -0.01 -7.73 -3.95
C LEU A 49 -1.06 -7.43 -5.02
N ALA A 50 -0.73 -7.64 -6.30
CA ALA A 50 -1.62 -7.34 -7.42
C ALA A 50 -2.90 -8.20 -7.38
N THR A 51 -2.76 -9.48 -7.02
CA THR A 51 -3.89 -10.40 -6.89
C THR A 51 -4.77 -10.01 -5.71
N LYS A 52 -4.17 -9.67 -4.55
CA LYS A 52 -4.91 -9.24 -3.36
C LYS A 52 -5.64 -7.92 -3.60
N PHE A 53 -4.97 -6.94 -4.20
CA PHE A 53 -5.58 -5.66 -4.55
C PHE A 53 -6.83 -5.87 -5.42
N LYS A 54 -6.73 -6.71 -6.48
CA LYS A 54 -7.89 -7.07 -7.32
C LYS A 54 -9.00 -7.75 -6.54
N ARG A 55 -8.64 -8.70 -5.67
CA ARG A 55 -9.60 -9.46 -4.86
C ARG A 55 -10.40 -8.58 -3.91
N TYR A 56 -9.76 -7.57 -3.33
CA TYR A 56 -10.31 -6.77 -2.24
C TYR A 56 -10.72 -5.35 -2.63
N PHE A 57 -10.56 -4.99 -3.91
CA PHE A 57 -10.71 -3.65 -4.46
C PHE A 57 -11.90 -2.85 -3.90
N ASP A 58 -13.11 -3.44 -3.92
CA ASP A 58 -14.36 -2.78 -3.51
C ASP A 58 -14.42 -2.40 -2.01
N ASN A 59 -13.53 -2.98 -1.20
CA ASN A 59 -13.45 -2.76 0.24
C ASN A 59 -12.16 -2.07 0.70
N ILE A 60 -11.32 -1.61 -0.24
CA ILE A 60 -10.14 -0.81 0.05
C ILE A 60 -10.54 0.67 0.09
N GLY A 61 -10.35 1.30 1.25
CA GLY A 61 -10.64 2.74 1.44
C GLY A 61 -9.40 3.63 1.24
N HIS A 62 -8.20 3.09 1.42
CA HIS A 62 -6.94 3.83 1.26
C HIS A 62 -5.79 2.87 0.90
N VAL A 63 -4.81 3.33 0.12
CA VAL A 63 -3.59 2.59 -0.22
C VAL A 63 -2.39 3.37 0.29
N GLN A 64 -1.39 2.66 0.81
CA GLN A 64 -0.08 3.24 1.14
C GLN A 64 1.06 2.45 0.50
N ILE A 65 2.20 3.12 0.31
CA ILE A 65 3.41 2.56 -0.31
C ILE A 65 4.69 2.95 0.43
N ALA A 66 5.63 2.01 0.50
CA ALA A 66 7.01 2.22 0.92
C ALA A 66 7.91 1.11 0.36
N GLY A 67 9.15 1.43 -0.04
CA GLY A 67 10.12 0.46 -0.54
C GLY A 67 10.34 -0.70 0.46
N VAL A 68 10.27 -1.95 -0.02
CA VAL A 68 10.50 -3.16 0.78
C VAL A 68 11.92 -3.68 0.49
N PRO A 69 12.73 -4.04 1.51
CA PRO A 69 12.34 -4.24 2.90
C PRO A 69 12.54 -3.03 3.84
N ASN A 70 13.16 -1.96 3.39
CA ASN A 70 13.72 -0.92 4.29
C ASN A 70 12.73 0.19 4.70
N ARG A 71 11.50 0.18 4.17
CA ARG A 71 10.47 1.23 4.35
C ARG A 71 10.97 2.61 3.93
N GLN A 72 11.66 2.66 2.79
CA GLN A 72 12.25 3.87 2.19
C GLN A 72 11.46 4.28 0.94
N GLU A 73 11.99 5.18 0.11
CA GLU A 73 11.34 5.62 -1.13
C GLU A 73 10.91 4.40 -1.99
N PRO A 74 9.75 4.46 -2.66
CA PRO A 74 9.18 3.35 -3.42
C PRO A 74 9.83 3.16 -4.80
N ASP A 75 11.12 3.49 -4.96
CA ASP A 75 11.88 3.38 -6.20
C ASP A 75 13.00 2.34 -6.18
N GLU A 76 13.18 1.66 -5.04
CA GLU A 76 14.14 0.58 -4.87
C GLU A 76 13.52 -0.56 -4.05
N GLY A 77 14.16 -1.74 -4.11
CA GLY A 77 13.76 -2.91 -3.37
C GLY A 77 13.07 -3.98 -4.23
N GLU A 78 12.33 -4.86 -3.57
CA GLU A 78 11.76 -6.06 -4.21
C GLU A 78 10.39 -5.83 -4.88
N VAL A 79 9.73 -4.70 -4.60
CA VAL A 79 8.38 -4.39 -5.10
C VAL A 79 8.44 -3.46 -6.31
N ASN A 80 7.85 -3.88 -7.44
CA ASN A 80 7.69 -3.04 -8.62
C ASN A 80 6.48 -2.09 -8.47
N TYR A 81 6.70 -0.92 -7.85
CA TYR A 81 5.63 0.06 -7.66
C TYR A 81 5.09 0.68 -8.94
N ARG A 82 5.87 0.77 -10.03
CA ARG A 82 5.33 1.20 -11.34
C ARG A 82 4.17 0.31 -11.76
N HIS A 83 4.35 -1.01 -11.66
CA HIS A 83 3.33 -1.97 -12.03
C HIS A 83 2.07 -1.84 -11.15
N LEU A 84 2.25 -1.69 -9.83
CA LEU A 84 1.12 -1.55 -8.90
C LEU A 84 0.35 -0.25 -9.12
N LEU A 85 1.03 0.88 -9.35
CA LEU A 85 0.37 2.15 -9.63
C LEU A 85 -0.42 2.10 -10.96
N GLN A 86 0.15 1.49 -12.00
CA GLN A 86 -0.58 1.24 -13.25
C GLN A 86 -1.79 0.32 -13.06
N LEU A 87 -1.72 -0.63 -12.13
CA LEU A 87 -2.86 -1.48 -11.77
C LEU A 87 -3.95 -0.68 -11.06
N LEU A 88 -3.60 0.23 -10.15
CA LEU A 88 -4.55 1.16 -9.51
C LEU A 88 -5.30 1.97 -10.57
N ASP A 89 -4.57 2.55 -11.53
CA ASP A 89 -5.17 3.27 -12.66
C ASP A 89 -6.09 2.38 -13.48
N ALA A 90 -5.64 1.17 -13.85
CA ALA A 90 -6.42 0.23 -14.66
C ALA A 90 -7.71 -0.25 -13.98
N MET A 91 -7.74 -0.27 -12.64
CA MET A 91 -8.94 -0.61 -11.86
C MET A 91 -9.81 0.61 -11.55
N ASN A 92 -9.44 1.80 -12.02
CA ASN A 92 -10.10 3.07 -11.69
C ASN A 92 -10.13 3.35 -10.18
N TYR A 93 -9.02 3.08 -9.48
CA TYR A 93 -8.88 3.51 -8.10
C TYR A 93 -8.87 5.04 -8.01
N THR A 94 -9.86 5.62 -7.35
CA THR A 94 -10.02 7.09 -7.24
C THR A 94 -9.56 7.65 -5.90
N GLY A 95 -9.09 6.80 -5.00
CA GLY A 95 -8.58 7.20 -3.69
C GLY A 95 -7.16 7.76 -3.73
N TRP A 96 -6.68 8.21 -2.58
CA TRP A 96 -5.30 8.67 -2.43
C TRP A 96 -4.34 7.51 -2.21
N VAL A 97 -3.10 7.67 -2.70
CA VAL A 97 -1.97 6.80 -2.35
C VAL A 97 -1.07 7.53 -1.35
N GLY A 98 -1.03 7.05 -0.11
CA GLY A 98 -0.17 7.59 0.94
C GLY A 98 1.29 7.16 0.76
N CYS A 99 2.20 8.12 0.86
CA CYS A 99 3.65 7.90 0.73
C CYS A 99 4.29 7.74 2.12
N GLU A 100 3.98 6.63 2.81
CA GLU A 100 4.38 6.42 4.21
C GLU A 100 5.73 5.68 4.32
N TYR A 101 6.79 6.38 3.95
CA TYR A 101 8.15 5.88 4.05
C TYR A 101 9.07 6.80 4.86
N ARG A 102 10.21 6.26 5.29
CA ARG A 102 11.29 7.00 5.92
C ARG A 102 12.29 7.41 4.85
N PRO A 103 12.47 8.70 4.54
CA PRO A 103 13.43 9.10 3.51
C PRO A 103 14.83 8.54 3.78
N ARG A 104 15.53 8.10 2.72
CA ARG A 104 16.94 7.63 2.83
C ARG A 104 17.88 8.72 3.34
N ARG A 105 17.57 9.98 3.02
CA ARG A 105 18.32 11.17 3.40
C ARG A 105 17.33 12.25 3.86
N THR A 106 17.38 13.45 3.28
CA THR A 106 16.29 14.40 3.43
C THR A 106 15.12 14.00 2.52
N THR A 107 13.93 14.48 2.85
CA THR A 107 12.74 14.25 2.03
C THR A 107 12.99 14.72 0.59
N GLU A 108 13.46 15.95 0.41
CA GLU A 108 13.62 16.61 -0.89
C GLU A 108 14.56 15.85 -1.84
N GLU A 109 15.66 15.31 -1.30
CA GLU A 109 16.63 14.53 -2.09
C GLU A 109 16.03 13.21 -2.59
N GLY A 110 15.04 12.65 -1.89
CA GLY A 110 14.39 11.38 -2.23
C GLY A 110 13.24 11.52 -3.24
N LEU A 111 12.68 12.71 -3.47
CA LEU A 111 11.45 12.92 -4.22
C LEU A 111 11.52 12.62 -5.73
N GLY A 112 12.70 12.30 -6.27
CA GLY A 112 12.88 11.99 -7.70
C GLY A 112 12.04 10.81 -8.20
N TRP A 113 11.62 9.91 -7.30
CA TRP A 113 10.76 8.77 -7.65
C TRP A 113 9.38 9.22 -8.17
N MET A 114 8.84 10.32 -7.66
CA MET A 114 7.49 10.76 -8.02
C MET A 114 7.39 10.99 -9.52
N GLN A 115 8.28 11.80 -10.09
CA GLN A 115 8.31 12.04 -11.54
C GLN A 115 8.51 10.76 -12.35
N ARG A 116 9.39 9.85 -11.89
CA ARG A 116 9.67 8.59 -12.60
C ARG A 116 8.46 7.66 -12.62
N LEU A 117 7.74 7.56 -11.51
CA LEU A 117 6.66 6.58 -11.33
C LEU A 117 5.29 7.12 -11.75
N THR A 118 5.01 8.41 -11.53
CA THR A 118 3.72 9.02 -11.87
C THR A 118 3.68 9.66 -13.25
N GLY A 119 4.85 9.88 -13.87
CA GLY A 119 4.94 10.21 -15.28
C GLY A 119 4.09 11.40 -15.71
N THR A 120 4.24 12.56 -15.07
CA THR A 120 3.92 13.80 -15.78
C THR A 120 5.03 14.05 -16.79
N ALA A 121 4.78 13.73 -18.06
CA ALA A 121 5.46 14.45 -19.12
C ALA A 121 5.07 15.92 -18.93
N VAL A 122 5.99 16.74 -18.46
CA VAL A 122 5.86 18.19 -18.61
C VAL A 122 5.91 18.45 -20.11
N GLN A 123 4.76 18.77 -20.70
CA GLN A 123 4.72 19.61 -21.91
C GLN A 123 4.80 21.07 -21.47
#